data_AF-A0A072UDS8-F1
#
_entry.id   AF-A0A072UDS8-F1
#
_cell.length_a   1.000
_cell.length_b   1.000
_cell.length_c   1.000
_cell.angle_alpha   90.00
_cell.angle_beta   90.00
_cell.angle_gamma   90.00
#
_symmetry.space_group_name_H-M   'P 1'
#
loop_
_entity.id
_entity.type
_entity.pdbx_description
1 polymer ?
#
loop_
_entity_poly.entity_id
_entity_poly.type
_entity_poly.pdbx_seq_one_letter_code
_entity_poly.pdbx_strand_id
1 'polypeptide(L)'
;METTGLIPHVGENYTLKLKNTMQEILSELPKESPEFSHSSDALHELMQTKVDPPFDVIWVYSAIKFGCRKSLKGDILEQISAAKALFQLISACSAFVGGSKSIALLAPVVFIIHSVVKELFEVKKEKKVMKEVKSLVDMILGFMSICCSKISEEKDLDLVLSLNDLARLWVVDDDDDDDETNEGFETLLPLVSSDVCGWICGREFHVGYLAGAVMMEVFLLKLCLFFDMGMEKSELEMCLKSWSVGSISSFQNVYFLEVLMRTTLETSLPLNSILVSISILVIYSISAVLFIPYRLEVSIGE
;
A
#
# COMPACT_ATOMS: atom_id res chain seq x y z
N MET A 1 43.92 -6.57 35.85
CA MET A 1 42.55 -6.32 36.34
C MET A 1 41.93 -5.41 35.30
N GLU A 2 41.36 -6.05 34.27
CA GLU A 2 40.76 -5.38 33.12
C GLU A 2 39.34 -4.98 33.48
N THR A 3 39.02 -3.70 33.32
CA THR A 3 37.66 -3.18 33.34
C THR A 3 37.38 -2.54 31.99
N THR A 4 37.12 -3.38 30.98
CA THR A 4 36.46 -2.95 29.75
C THR A 4 34.98 -2.77 30.03
N GLY A 5 34.60 -1.57 30.46
CA GLY A 5 33.21 -1.13 30.43
C GLY A 5 32.79 -0.97 28.98
N LEU A 6 32.02 -1.93 28.47
CA LEU A 6 31.29 -1.81 27.21
C LEU A 6 30.29 -0.66 27.35
N ILE A 7 30.58 0.46 26.69
CA ILE A 7 29.57 1.47 26.37
C ILE A 7 28.72 0.84 25.26
N PRO A 8 27.42 0.58 25.45
CA PRO A 8 26.59 0.08 24.35
C PRO A 8 26.63 1.12 23.24
N HIS A 9 26.96 0.70 22.03
CA HIS A 9 26.88 1.61 20.88
C HIS A 9 25.43 2.08 20.77
N VAL A 10 25.19 3.39 20.55
CA VAL A 10 23.85 3.99 20.46
C VAL A 10 22.90 3.20 19.52
N GLY A 11 23.46 2.56 18.49
CA GLY A 11 22.73 1.66 17.59
C GLY A 11 22.30 0.30 18.20
N GLU A 12 23.07 -0.29 19.10
CA GLU A 12 22.72 -1.57 19.76
C GLU A 12 21.55 -1.38 20.73
N ASN A 13 21.53 -0.26 21.45
CA ASN A 13 20.42 0.11 22.32
C ASN A 13 19.13 0.36 21.51
N TYR A 14 19.24 1.01 20.35
CA TYR A 14 18.12 1.23 19.43
C TYR A 14 17.47 -0.09 18.99
N THR A 15 18.28 -1.01 18.45
CA THR A 15 17.78 -2.29 17.92
C THR A 15 17.16 -3.16 19.02
N LEU A 16 17.79 -3.19 20.21
CA LEU A 16 17.26 -3.91 21.36
C LEU A 16 15.92 -3.32 21.84
N LYS A 17 15.84 -1.99 21.96
CA LYS A 17 14.61 -1.28 22.35
C LYS A 17 13.49 -1.56 21.35
N LEU A 18 13.79 -1.45 20.05
CA LEU A 18 12.83 -1.77 18.99
C LEU A 18 12.31 -3.21 19.09
N LYS A 19 13.20 -4.19 19.20
CA LYS A 19 12.82 -5.60 19.29
C LYS A 19 11.95 -5.88 20.52
N ASN A 20 12.31 -5.33 21.68
CA ASN A 20 11.54 -5.50 22.90
C ASN A 20 10.15 -4.88 22.78
N THR A 21 10.05 -3.67 22.22
CA THR A 21 8.76 -3.00 21.98
C THR A 21 7.90 -3.79 20.99
N MET A 22 8.48 -4.33 19.91
CA MET A 22 7.73 -5.17 18.96
C MET A 22 7.20 -6.46 19.61
N GLN A 23 7.99 -7.10 20.48
CA GLN A 23 7.55 -8.28 21.22
C GLN A 23 6.43 -7.97 22.21
N GLU A 24 6.50 -6.84 22.91
CA GLU A 24 5.44 -6.35 23.79
C GLU A 24 4.13 -6.21 23.01
N ILE A 25 4.16 -5.54 21.85
CA ILE A 25 2.99 -5.33 20.99
C ILE A 25 2.37 -6.65 20.51
N LEU A 26 3.19 -7.59 20.04
CA LEU A 26 2.70 -8.90 19.62
C LEU A 26 2.06 -9.69 20.77
N SER A 27 2.56 -9.53 22.01
CA SER A 27 1.98 -10.18 23.19
C SER A 27 0.67 -9.53 23.67
N GLU A 28 0.47 -8.24 23.37
CA GLU A 28 -0.77 -7.50 23.67
C GLU A 28 -1.86 -7.70 22.61
N LEU A 29 -1.49 -7.94 21.34
CA LEU A 29 -2.41 -8.07 20.21
C LEU A 29 -3.54 -9.10 20.40
N PRO A 30 -3.33 -10.31 20.95
CA PRO A 30 -4.39 -11.30 21.11
C PRO A 30 -5.32 -11.05 22.30
N LYS A 31 -5.11 -9.99 23.10
CA LYS A 31 -5.95 -9.72 24.28
C LYS A 31 -7.26 -9.03 23.89
N GLU A 32 -8.32 -9.29 24.64
CA GLU A 32 -9.64 -8.64 24.44
C GLU A 32 -9.58 -7.10 24.60
N SER A 33 -8.66 -6.59 25.42
CA SER A 33 -8.44 -5.16 25.63
C SER A 33 -6.94 -4.82 25.58
N PRO A 34 -6.34 -4.73 24.37
CA PRO A 34 -4.93 -4.42 24.22
C PRO A 34 -4.62 -3.00 24.73
N GLU A 35 -3.55 -2.86 25.53
CA GLU A 35 -3.06 -1.54 25.95
C GLU A 35 -1.70 -1.25 25.29
N PHE A 36 -1.69 -0.26 24.40
CA PHE A 36 -0.49 0.10 23.62
C PHE A 36 0.10 1.46 24.02
N SER A 37 -0.32 2.05 25.14
CA SER A 37 0.08 3.40 25.57
C SER A 37 1.61 3.54 25.68
N HIS A 38 2.24 2.65 26.44
CA HIS A 38 3.69 2.58 26.63
C HIS A 38 4.44 2.30 25.32
N SER A 39 3.93 1.34 24.53
CA SER A 39 4.50 0.97 23.23
C SER A 39 4.42 2.11 22.20
N SER A 40 3.32 2.88 22.19
CA SER A 40 3.14 4.05 21.32
C SER A 40 4.18 5.13 21.59
N ASP A 41 4.41 5.46 22.86
CA ASP A 41 5.40 6.48 23.25
C ASP A 41 6.82 6.02 22.91
N ALA A 42 7.13 4.74 23.16
CA ALA A 42 8.42 4.15 22.81
C ALA A 42 8.68 4.18 21.29
N LEU A 43 7.68 3.82 20.48
CA LEU A 43 7.79 3.88 19.02
C LEU A 43 7.92 5.33 18.52
N HIS A 44 7.19 6.27 19.12
CA HIS A 44 7.32 7.68 18.78
C HIS A 44 8.75 8.18 19.05
N GLU A 45 9.32 7.86 20.21
CA GLU A 45 10.71 8.19 20.53
C GLU A 45 11.67 7.57 19.50
N LEU A 46 11.52 6.27 19.21
CA LEU A 46 12.34 5.55 18.23
C LEU A 46 12.26 6.20 16.83
N MET A 47 11.10 6.68 16.39
CA MET A 47 10.98 7.42 15.13
C MET A 47 11.79 8.73 15.14
N GLN A 48 11.74 9.48 16.24
CA GLN A 48 12.44 10.78 16.34
C GLN A 48 13.96 10.64 16.43
N THR A 49 14.48 9.47 16.82
CA THR A 49 15.94 9.25 16.94
C THR A 49 16.66 9.07 15.60
N LYS A 50 15.96 8.83 14.50
CA LYS A 50 16.55 8.62 13.16
C LYS A 50 15.85 9.49 12.13
N VAL A 51 16.63 10.05 11.20
CA VAL A 51 16.09 10.83 10.07
C VAL A 51 15.27 9.94 9.12
N ASP A 52 15.72 8.71 8.90
CA ASP A 52 15.00 7.68 8.15
C ASP A 52 14.66 6.51 9.08
N PRO A 53 13.52 6.56 9.80
CA PRO A 53 13.13 5.49 10.69
C PRO A 53 12.88 4.17 9.93
N PRO A 54 13.08 3.01 10.59
CA PRO A 54 12.75 1.71 10.01
C PRO A 54 11.27 1.62 9.65
N PHE A 55 10.98 0.85 8.60
CA PHE A 55 9.62 0.66 8.08
C PHE A 55 8.64 0.21 9.17
N ASP A 56 9.01 -0.83 9.92
CA ASP A 56 8.18 -1.42 10.97
C ASP A 56 7.81 -0.42 12.05
N VAL A 57 8.72 0.49 12.40
CA VAL A 57 8.46 1.50 13.43
C VAL A 57 7.31 2.40 13.00
N ILE A 58 7.34 2.89 11.77
CA ILE A 58 6.30 3.78 11.23
C ILE A 58 5.00 3.01 11.06
N TRP A 59 5.08 1.80 10.51
CA TRP A 59 3.93 0.94 10.26
C TRP A 59 3.17 0.61 11.56
N VAL A 60 3.89 0.12 12.57
CA VAL A 60 3.30 -0.29 13.84
C VAL A 60 2.84 0.90 14.67
N TYR A 61 3.60 2.01 14.67
CA TYR A 61 3.15 3.25 15.29
C TYR A 61 1.83 3.73 14.70
N SER A 62 1.71 3.70 13.37
CA SER A 62 0.50 4.11 12.67
C SER A 62 -0.68 3.20 13.01
N ALA A 63 -0.47 1.88 13.08
CA ALA A 63 -1.50 0.91 13.48
C ALA A 63 -2.02 1.20 14.90
N ILE A 64 -1.10 1.36 15.86
CA ILE A 64 -1.45 1.63 17.26
C ILE A 64 -2.18 2.96 17.40
N LYS A 65 -1.65 4.03 16.80
CA LYS A 65 -2.21 5.38 16.94
C LYS A 65 -3.55 5.54 16.25
N PHE A 66 -3.76 4.83 15.15
CA PHE A 66 -5.04 4.78 14.47
C PHE A 66 -6.07 3.90 15.20
N GLY A 67 -5.59 3.02 16.09
CA GLY A 67 -6.39 2.07 16.85
C GLY A 67 -6.57 0.79 16.06
N CYS A 68 -5.63 -0.15 16.24
CA CYS A 68 -5.63 -1.48 15.64
C CYS A 68 -7.07 -2.04 15.58
N ARG A 69 -7.48 -2.54 14.41
CA ARG A 69 -8.74 -3.30 14.21
C ARG A 69 -10.06 -2.51 14.36
N LYS A 70 -10.04 -1.21 14.71
CA LYS A 70 -11.28 -0.44 14.98
C LYS A 70 -11.98 0.16 13.75
N SER A 71 -11.33 0.26 12.60
CA SER A 71 -11.83 1.13 11.51
C SER A 71 -12.66 0.46 10.42
N LEU A 72 -12.76 -0.88 10.37
CA LEU A 72 -13.55 -1.58 9.34
C LEU A 72 -15.01 -1.81 9.73
N LYS A 73 -15.36 -1.74 11.02
CA LYS A 73 -16.72 -1.94 11.53
C LYS A 73 -17.38 -0.57 11.78
N GLY A 74 -17.83 0.10 10.72
CA GLY A 74 -18.46 1.43 10.79
C GLY A 74 -19.19 1.82 9.49
N ASP A 75 -19.96 2.91 9.51
CA ASP A 75 -20.65 3.43 8.31
C ASP A 75 -19.64 3.84 7.21
N ILE A 76 -20.04 3.79 5.94
CA ILE A 76 -19.15 4.10 4.80
C ILE A 76 -18.49 5.48 4.95
N LEU A 77 -19.21 6.49 5.44
CA LEU A 77 -18.65 7.83 5.64
C LEU A 77 -17.62 7.87 6.78
N GLU A 78 -17.81 7.05 7.82
CA GLU A 78 -16.86 6.89 8.90
C GLU A 78 -15.60 6.21 8.38
N GLN A 79 -15.72 5.13 7.59
CA GLN A 79 -14.59 4.45 6.95
C GLN A 79 -13.78 5.39 6.04
N ILE A 80 -14.44 6.22 5.22
CA ILE A 80 -13.77 7.24 4.39
C ILE A 80 -13.02 8.26 5.25
N SER A 81 -13.64 8.71 6.34
CA SER A 81 -13.02 9.66 7.26
C SER A 81 -11.81 9.04 7.97
N ALA A 82 -11.91 7.76 8.34
CA ALA A 82 -10.83 6.96 8.89
C ALA A 82 -9.67 6.84 7.88
N ALA A 83 -9.95 6.47 6.63
CA ALA A 83 -8.94 6.38 5.57
C ALA A 83 -8.22 7.70 5.34
N LYS A 84 -8.95 8.84 5.35
CA LYS A 84 -8.36 10.18 5.29
C LYS A 84 -7.45 10.47 6.48
N ALA A 85 -7.91 10.19 7.70
CA ALA A 85 -7.11 10.42 8.91
C ALA A 85 -5.82 9.57 8.90
N LEU A 86 -5.93 8.30 8.50
CA LEU A 86 -4.77 7.41 8.38
C LEU A 86 -3.81 7.88 7.28
N PHE A 87 -4.33 8.27 6.11
CA PHE A 87 -3.51 8.84 5.04
C PHE A 87 -2.71 10.05 5.51
N GLN A 88 -3.33 10.97 6.26
CA GLN A 88 -2.66 12.14 6.81
C GLN A 88 -1.60 11.76 7.84
N LEU A 89 -1.89 10.80 8.72
CA LEU A 89 -0.94 10.30 9.71
C LEU A 89 0.30 9.71 9.02
N ILE A 90 0.11 8.81 8.05
CA ILE A 90 1.20 8.15 7.34
C ILE A 90 2.00 9.16 6.52
N SER A 91 1.34 10.07 5.80
CA SER A 91 2.00 11.12 5.03
C SER A 91 2.88 12.03 5.90
N ALA A 92 2.42 12.33 7.13
CA ALA A 92 3.19 13.12 8.08
C ALA A 92 4.40 12.33 8.62
N CYS A 93 4.22 11.05 8.95
CA CYS A 93 5.28 10.17 9.42
C CYS A 93 6.32 9.83 8.33
N SER A 94 5.95 9.93 7.05
CA SER A 94 6.81 9.59 5.92
C SER A 94 7.45 10.80 5.22
N ALA A 95 7.31 12.01 5.78
CA ALA A 95 7.78 13.24 5.11
C ALA A 95 9.28 13.24 4.76
N PHE A 96 10.09 12.52 5.55
CA PHE A 96 11.56 12.46 5.45
C PHE A 96 12.10 11.11 5.00
N VAL A 97 11.24 10.13 4.71
CA VAL A 97 11.68 8.80 4.28
C VAL A 97 11.73 8.68 2.74
N GLY A 98 12.36 7.60 2.26
CA GLY A 98 12.44 7.28 0.83
C GLY A 98 11.07 7.19 0.14
N GLY A 99 11.06 7.42 -1.17
CA GLY A 99 9.85 7.45 -2.00
C GLY A 99 9.06 6.15 -1.94
N SER A 100 9.70 5.01 -2.18
CA SER A 100 9.03 3.71 -2.17
C SER A 100 8.64 3.32 -0.74
N LYS A 101 9.46 3.59 0.28
CA LYS A 101 9.04 3.42 1.68
C LYS A 101 7.76 4.20 2.00
N SER A 102 7.68 5.46 1.58
CA SER A 102 6.50 6.31 1.78
C SER A 102 5.25 5.74 1.11
N ILE A 103 5.39 5.23 -0.11
CA ILE A 103 4.30 4.61 -0.88
C ILE A 103 3.89 3.28 -0.25
N ALA A 104 4.84 2.42 0.10
CA ALA A 104 4.60 1.11 0.71
C ALA A 104 3.80 1.22 2.01
N LEU A 105 4.08 2.23 2.83
CA LEU A 105 3.34 2.51 4.06
C LEU A 105 1.84 2.80 3.82
N LEU A 106 1.42 3.13 2.60
CA LEU A 106 0.01 3.39 2.30
C LEU A 106 -0.86 2.14 2.16
N ALA A 107 -0.28 0.93 2.11
CA ALA A 107 -1.03 -0.33 2.00
C ALA A 107 -2.31 -0.40 2.88
N PRO A 108 -2.29 -0.11 4.19
CA PRO A 108 -3.50 -0.14 5.02
C PRO A 108 -4.53 0.94 4.66
N VAL A 109 -4.11 2.10 4.16
CA VAL A 109 -5.05 3.14 3.66
C VAL A 109 -5.79 2.61 2.44
N VAL A 110 -5.06 1.98 1.53
CA VAL A 110 -5.60 1.44 0.28
C VAL A 110 -6.55 0.28 0.56
N PHE A 111 -6.20 -0.59 1.52
CA PHE A 111 -7.07 -1.65 2.01
C PHE A 111 -8.45 -1.14 2.49
N ILE A 112 -8.47 -0.09 3.33
CA ILE A 112 -9.72 0.52 3.80
C ILE A 112 -10.53 1.09 2.63
N ILE A 113 -9.87 1.78 1.69
CA ILE A 113 -10.54 2.35 0.52
C ILE A 113 -11.12 1.27 -0.38
N HIS A 114 -10.41 0.16 -0.57
CA HIS A 114 -10.91 -0.97 -1.33
C HIS A 114 -12.21 -1.53 -0.72
N SER A 115 -12.25 -1.72 0.60
CA SER A 115 -13.46 -2.15 1.32
C SER A 115 -14.65 -1.23 1.04
N VAL A 116 -14.44 0.09 1.18
CA VAL A 116 -15.46 1.11 0.88
C VAL A 116 -15.93 1.05 -0.59
N VAL A 117 -15.00 0.91 -1.52
CA VAL A 117 -15.32 0.85 -2.96
C VAL A 117 -16.16 -0.39 -3.26
N LYS A 118 -15.78 -1.55 -2.71
CA LYS A 118 -16.51 -2.80 -2.85
C LYS A 118 -17.95 -2.65 -2.36
N GLU A 119 -18.14 -2.15 -1.14
CA GLU A 119 -19.46 -1.94 -0.55
C GLU A 119 -20.34 -0.98 -1.37
N LEU A 120 -19.76 0.11 -1.89
CA LEU A 120 -20.46 1.07 -2.74
C LEU A 120 -20.93 0.48 -4.07
N PHE A 121 -20.20 -0.49 -4.62
CA PHE A 121 -20.61 -1.20 -5.84
C PHE A 121 -21.73 -2.21 -5.58
N GLU A 122 -21.86 -2.73 -4.36
CA GLU A 122 -22.85 -3.74 -3.97
C GLU A 122 -24.18 -3.15 -3.48
N VAL A 123 -24.15 -2.16 -2.57
CA VAL A 123 -25.33 -1.80 -1.77
C VAL A 123 -26.24 -0.75 -2.43
N LYS A 124 -25.68 0.24 -3.13
CA LYS A 124 -26.33 1.23 -4.02
C LYS A 124 -25.41 2.43 -4.16
N LYS A 125 -25.23 2.91 -5.40
CA LYS A 125 -24.33 4.03 -5.71
C LYS A 125 -24.82 5.35 -5.12
N GLU A 126 -24.24 5.76 -4.00
CA GLU A 126 -24.42 7.12 -3.48
C GLU A 126 -23.40 8.07 -4.15
N LYS A 127 -23.87 8.89 -5.10
CA LYS A 127 -23.03 9.79 -5.90
C LYS A 127 -22.15 10.73 -5.05
N LYS A 128 -22.64 11.16 -3.89
CA LYS A 128 -21.90 12.06 -2.99
C LYS A 128 -20.71 11.33 -2.34
N VAL A 129 -20.95 10.14 -1.79
CA VAL A 129 -19.93 9.29 -1.17
C VAL A 129 -18.88 8.88 -2.20
N MET A 130 -19.33 8.49 -3.40
CA MET A 130 -18.44 8.13 -4.50
C MET A 130 -17.53 9.29 -4.93
N LYS A 131 -18.00 10.55 -4.86
CA LYS A 131 -17.16 11.73 -5.12
C LYS A 131 -16.07 11.91 -4.05
N GLU A 132 -16.39 11.66 -2.78
CA GLU A 132 -15.42 11.71 -1.69
C GLU A 132 -14.34 10.63 -1.85
N VAL A 133 -14.72 9.41 -2.24
CA VAL A 133 -13.77 8.32 -2.53
C VAL A 133 -12.87 8.67 -3.71
N LYS A 134 -13.44 9.17 -4.82
CA LYS A 134 -12.67 9.62 -5.98
C LYS A 134 -11.64 10.69 -5.60
N SER A 135 -12.05 11.68 -4.80
CA SER A 135 -11.18 12.75 -4.30
C SER A 135 -10.03 12.21 -3.44
N LEU A 136 -10.31 11.24 -2.57
CA LEU A 136 -9.28 10.59 -1.74
C LEU A 136 -8.28 9.80 -2.59
N VAL A 137 -8.76 9.01 -3.55
CA VAL A 137 -7.89 8.27 -4.49
C VAL A 137 -7.01 9.24 -5.29
N ASP A 138 -7.55 10.37 -5.76
CA ASP A 138 -6.78 11.40 -6.46
C ASP A 138 -5.70 12.05 -5.58
N MET A 139 -6.00 12.27 -4.30
CA MET A 139 -5.03 12.77 -3.32
C MET A 139 -3.88 11.77 -3.11
N ILE A 140 -4.20 10.48 -3.00
CA ILE A 140 -3.20 9.41 -2.85
C ILE A 140 -2.33 9.27 -4.11
N LEU A 141 -2.92 9.30 -5.30
CA LEU A 141 -2.19 9.28 -6.57
C LEU A 141 -1.23 10.47 -6.68
N GLY A 142 -1.68 11.66 -6.27
CA GLY A 142 -0.83 12.86 -6.22
C GLY A 142 0.36 12.68 -5.27
N PHE A 143 0.12 12.13 -4.08
CA PHE A 143 1.19 11.80 -3.13
C PHE A 143 2.18 10.78 -3.71
N MET A 144 1.69 9.69 -4.31
CA MET A 144 2.55 8.69 -4.97
C MET A 144 3.41 9.31 -6.05
N SER A 145 2.86 10.20 -6.88
CA SER A 145 3.63 10.90 -7.92
C SER A 145 4.74 11.77 -7.33
N ILE A 146 4.50 12.44 -6.20
CA ILE A 146 5.53 13.22 -5.50
C ILE A 146 6.61 12.28 -4.95
N CYS A 147 6.22 11.17 -4.34
CA CYS A 147 7.15 10.17 -3.82
C CYS A 147 8.00 9.52 -4.93
N CYS A 148 7.45 9.33 -6.14
CA CYS A 148 8.20 8.77 -7.26
C CYS A 148 9.40 9.63 -7.69
N SER A 149 9.30 10.95 -7.54
CA SER A 149 10.44 11.86 -7.81
C SER A 149 11.60 11.72 -6.81
N LYS A 150 11.38 11.00 -5.69
CA LYS A 150 12.33 10.79 -4.60
C LYS A 150 12.89 9.36 -4.57
N ILE A 151 12.64 8.55 -5.61
CA ILE A 151 13.15 7.18 -5.68
C ILE A 151 14.64 7.24 -5.99
N SER A 152 15.46 7.07 -4.94
CA SER A 152 16.89 6.80 -5.03
C SER A 152 17.12 5.29 -5.09
N GLU A 153 18.37 4.82 -5.19
CA GLU A 153 18.71 3.42 -4.91
C GLU A 153 18.23 3.04 -3.50
N GLU A 154 17.04 2.43 -3.42
CA GLU A 154 16.45 1.96 -2.17
C GLU A 154 17.06 0.61 -1.80
N LYS A 155 17.24 0.41 -0.50
CA LYS A 155 17.85 -0.81 0.05
C LYS A 155 16.75 -1.75 0.51
N ASP A 156 17.12 -3.03 0.61
CA ASP A 156 16.31 -4.02 1.31
C ASP A 156 15.98 -3.56 2.73
N LEU A 157 14.80 -3.94 3.21
CA LEU A 157 14.37 -3.59 4.56
C LEU A 157 14.85 -4.65 5.54
N ASP A 158 15.62 -4.22 6.54
CA ASP A 158 15.87 -4.99 7.75
C ASP A 158 14.62 -4.92 8.66
N LEU A 159 13.60 -5.71 8.34
CA LEU A 159 12.41 -5.82 9.18
C LEU A 159 12.74 -6.59 10.47
N VAL A 160 12.24 -6.07 11.59
CA VAL A 160 12.21 -6.75 12.89
C VAL A 160 11.04 -7.72 12.97
N LEU A 161 9.92 -7.39 12.32
CA LEU A 161 8.73 -8.26 12.21
C LEU A 161 8.60 -8.81 10.79
N SER A 162 8.02 -10.01 10.65
CA SER A 162 7.69 -10.50 9.31
C SER A 162 6.59 -9.63 8.69
N LEU A 163 6.55 -9.55 7.36
CA LEU A 163 5.51 -8.78 6.66
C LEU A 163 4.09 -9.26 7.00
N ASN A 164 3.92 -10.57 7.25
CA ASN A 164 2.64 -11.13 7.68
C ASN A 164 2.27 -10.68 9.10
N ASP A 165 3.23 -10.64 10.04
CA ASP A 165 2.98 -10.12 11.39
C ASP A 165 2.59 -8.63 11.35
N LEU A 166 3.21 -7.87 10.45
CA LEU A 166 2.84 -6.47 10.20
C LEU A 166 1.43 -6.35 9.61
N ALA A 167 1.04 -7.24 8.70
CA ALA A 167 -0.29 -7.23 8.08
C ALA A 167 -1.41 -7.51 9.10
N ARG A 168 -1.21 -8.45 10.03
CA ARG A 168 -2.16 -8.81 11.11
C ARG A 168 -2.56 -7.66 12.04
N LEU A 169 -1.82 -6.56 12.04
CA LEU A 169 -2.17 -5.35 12.80
C LEU A 169 -3.36 -4.59 12.18
N TRP A 170 -3.61 -4.82 10.89
CA TRP A 170 -4.59 -4.09 10.10
C TRP A 170 -5.79 -4.95 9.68
N VAL A 171 -5.57 -6.26 9.55
CA VAL A 171 -6.60 -7.24 9.23
C VAL A 171 -7.27 -7.69 10.54
N VAL A 172 -8.59 -7.83 10.52
CA VAL A 172 -9.37 -8.30 11.65
C VAL A 172 -9.67 -9.76 11.39
N ASP A 173 -9.25 -10.64 12.30
CA ASP A 173 -9.75 -12.01 12.35
C ASP A 173 -11.27 -11.92 12.60
N ASP A 174 -12.10 -12.24 11.61
CA ASP A 174 -13.53 -12.43 11.87
C ASP A 174 -13.68 -13.81 12.54
N ASP A 175 -14.05 -13.79 13.83
CA ASP A 175 -14.09 -14.94 14.77
C ASP A 175 -15.00 -16.13 14.37
N ASP A 176 -15.48 -16.22 13.12
CA ASP A 176 -16.50 -17.20 12.70
C ASP A 176 -16.05 -18.24 11.65
N ASP A 177 -14.86 -18.12 11.04
CA ASP A 177 -14.36 -19.12 10.07
C ASP A 177 -13.08 -19.80 10.57
N ASP A 178 -13.25 -21.04 11.04
CA ASP A 178 -12.25 -22.03 11.48
C ASP A 178 -11.33 -22.52 10.33
N ASP A 179 -11.14 -21.73 9.27
CA ASP A 179 -10.21 -22.05 8.18
C ASP A 179 -8.87 -21.36 8.47
N GLU A 180 -7.85 -22.15 8.79
CA GLU A 180 -6.42 -21.76 8.85
C GLU A 180 -5.88 -21.32 7.47
N THR A 181 -6.64 -20.56 6.67
CA THR A 181 -6.11 -19.82 5.54
C THR A 181 -5.33 -18.64 6.08
N ASN A 182 -4.06 -18.90 6.37
CA ASN A 182 -3.01 -17.96 6.74
C ASN A 182 -3.30 -16.54 6.19
N GLU A 183 -3.95 -15.68 6.99
CA GLU A 183 -4.26 -14.30 6.64
C GLU A 183 -2.95 -13.54 6.42
N GLY A 184 -2.52 -13.56 5.17
CA GLY A 184 -1.24 -13.05 4.75
C GLY A 184 -1.33 -11.60 4.34
N PHE A 185 -0.17 -11.04 4.03
CA PHE A 185 -0.04 -9.72 3.42
C PHE A 185 -0.95 -9.49 2.19
N GLU A 186 -1.31 -10.55 1.46
CA GLU A 186 -2.22 -10.49 0.29
C GLU A 186 -3.59 -9.88 0.59
N THR A 187 -4.08 -10.02 1.83
CA THR A 187 -5.36 -9.42 2.27
C THR A 187 -5.36 -7.89 2.17
N LEU A 188 -4.20 -7.25 2.31
CA LEU A 188 -4.07 -5.79 2.20
C LEU A 188 -4.11 -5.29 0.76
N LEU A 189 -3.89 -6.16 -0.22
CA LEU A 189 -3.81 -5.82 -1.64
C LEU A 189 -4.71 -6.73 -2.49
N PRO A 190 -6.04 -6.66 -2.30
CA PRO A 190 -7.00 -7.59 -2.90
C PRO A 190 -7.10 -7.54 -4.43
N LEU A 191 -6.61 -6.49 -5.11
CA LEU A 191 -6.56 -6.43 -6.57
C LEU A 191 -5.24 -6.95 -7.15
N VAL A 192 -4.24 -7.24 -6.31
CA VAL A 192 -3.00 -7.93 -6.70
C VAL A 192 -3.19 -9.44 -6.48
N SER A 193 -2.79 -10.27 -7.46
CA SER A 193 -2.94 -11.72 -7.35
C SER A 193 -2.09 -12.32 -6.22
N SER A 194 -2.56 -13.42 -5.64
CA SER A 194 -1.82 -14.19 -4.62
C SER A 194 -0.46 -14.65 -5.14
N ASP A 195 -0.35 -15.00 -6.42
CA ASP A 195 0.92 -15.37 -7.07
C ASP A 195 1.92 -14.21 -7.08
N VAL A 196 1.48 -12.99 -7.42
CA VAL A 196 2.32 -11.78 -7.36
C VAL A 196 2.69 -11.46 -5.92
N CYS A 197 1.74 -11.52 -4.98
CA CYS A 197 2.01 -11.34 -3.55
C CYS A 197 3.03 -12.36 -3.03
N GLY A 198 2.88 -13.63 -3.37
CA GLY A 198 3.82 -14.70 -3.04
C GLY A 198 5.20 -14.48 -3.63
N TRP A 199 5.27 -13.97 -4.87
CA TRP A 199 6.54 -13.61 -5.51
C TRP A 199 7.25 -12.44 -4.81
N ILE A 200 6.50 -11.41 -4.36
CA ILE A 200 7.04 -10.29 -3.58
C ILE A 200 7.56 -10.77 -2.23
N CYS A 201 6.79 -11.62 -1.53
CA CYS A 201 7.13 -12.14 -0.22
C CYS A 201 8.25 -13.20 -0.24
N GLY A 202 8.42 -13.92 -1.35
CA GLY A 202 9.39 -15.02 -1.49
C GLY A 202 10.83 -14.60 -1.81
N ARG A 203 11.11 -13.31 -1.99
CA ARG A 203 12.45 -12.75 -2.21
C ARG A 203 12.99 -12.08 -0.94
N GLU A 204 14.28 -11.72 -0.94
CA GLU A 204 14.79 -10.71 0.00
C GLU A 204 13.88 -9.47 -0.11
N PHE A 205 13.24 -9.11 1.00
CA PHE A 205 12.11 -8.19 1.00
C PHE A 205 12.56 -6.78 0.62
N HIS A 206 12.28 -6.42 -0.63
CA HIS A 206 12.62 -5.12 -1.19
C HIS A 206 11.40 -4.20 -1.18
N VAL A 207 11.48 -3.10 -0.43
CA VAL A 207 10.38 -2.13 -0.25
C VAL A 207 9.83 -1.57 -1.55
N GLY A 208 10.67 -1.47 -2.58
CA GLY A 208 10.29 -1.06 -3.92
C GLY A 208 9.15 -1.90 -4.50
N TYR A 209 9.20 -3.23 -4.33
CA TYR A 209 8.14 -4.11 -4.87
C TYR A 209 6.84 -3.99 -4.08
N LEU A 210 6.92 -3.83 -2.75
CA LEU A 210 5.74 -3.51 -1.95
C LEU A 210 5.11 -2.19 -2.41
N ALA A 211 5.92 -1.15 -2.59
CA ALA A 211 5.45 0.13 -3.11
C ALA A 211 4.81 -0.03 -4.50
N GLY A 212 5.44 -0.80 -5.38
CA GLY A 212 4.91 -1.11 -6.71
C GLY A 212 3.54 -1.80 -6.65
N ALA A 213 3.34 -2.72 -5.71
CA ALA A 213 2.07 -3.39 -5.49
C ALA A 213 0.99 -2.44 -4.92
N VAL A 214 1.34 -1.57 -3.97
CA VAL A 214 0.43 -0.52 -3.47
C VAL A 214 0.06 0.46 -4.58
N MET A 215 1.00 0.86 -5.44
CA MET A 215 0.72 1.69 -6.61
C MET A 215 -0.22 1.00 -7.60
N MET A 216 -0.01 -0.30 -7.84
CA MET A 216 -0.86 -1.11 -8.70
C MET A 216 -2.30 -1.16 -8.17
N GLU A 217 -2.47 -1.43 -6.89
CA GLU A 217 -3.77 -1.46 -6.22
C GLU A 217 -4.52 -0.12 -6.40
N VAL A 218 -3.88 1.01 -6.11
CA VAL A 218 -4.49 2.35 -6.28
C VAL A 218 -4.78 2.67 -7.74
N PHE A 219 -3.89 2.27 -8.65
CA PHE A 219 -4.07 2.44 -10.08
C PHE A 219 -5.33 1.68 -10.56
N LEU A 220 -5.47 0.41 -10.18
CA LEU A 220 -6.65 -0.41 -10.49
C LEU A 220 -7.92 0.14 -9.84
N LEU A 221 -7.87 0.56 -8.57
CA LEU A 221 -9.00 1.22 -7.89
C LEU A 221 -9.46 2.46 -8.66
N LYS A 222 -8.53 3.29 -9.13
CA LYS A 222 -8.88 4.47 -9.92
C LYS A 222 -9.55 4.09 -11.23
N LEU A 223 -9.07 3.05 -11.93
CA LEU A 223 -9.74 2.52 -13.13
C LEU A 223 -11.16 2.04 -12.83
N CYS A 224 -11.38 1.32 -11.73
CA CYS A 224 -12.72 0.90 -11.29
C CYS A 224 -13.66 2.12 -11.13
N LEU A 225 -13.16 3.21 -10.56
CA LEU A 225 -13.94 4.43 -10.33
C LEU A 225 -14.34 5.18 -11.62
N PHE A 226 -13.67 4.95 -12.75
CA PHE A 226 -14.07 5.51 -14.05
C PHE A 226 -15.35 4.89 -14.60
N PHE A 227 -15.63 3.62 -14.30
CA PHE A 227 -16.87 2.95 -14.73
C PHE A 227 -18.13 3.55 -14.09
N ASP A 228 -17.98 4.35 -13.05
CA ASP A 228 -19.07 5.07 -12.42
C ASP A 228 -19.41 6.42 -13.11
N MET A 229 -18.63 6.88 -14.09
CA MET A 229 -18.87 8.21 -14.69
C MET A 229 -20.07 8.26 -15.66
N GLY A 230 -20.72 7.14 -15.97
CA GLY A 230 -21.87 7.11 -16.88
C GLY A 230 -21.55 7.55 -18.31
N MET A 231 -20.28 7.50 -18.69
CA MET A 231 -19.79 7.85 -20.03
C MET A 231 -20.20 6.80 -21.06
N GLU A 232 -20.26 7.20 -22.33
CA GLU A 232 -20.37 6.25 -23.44
C GLU A 232 -19.13 5.34 -23.48
N LYS A 233 -19.26 4.10 -23.95
CA LYS A 233 -18.16 3.13 -23.99
C LYS A 233 -16.91 3.68 -24.70
N SER A 234 -17.09 4.34 -25.84
CA SER A 234 -16.00 4.89 -26.66
C SER A 234 -15.24 6.03 -25.94
N GLU A 235 -15.99 6.92 -25.29
CA GLU A 235 -15.45 8.02 -24.48
C GLU A 235 -14.73 7.50 -23.24
N LEU A 236 -15.31 6.53 -22.54
CA LEU A 236 -14.71 5.85 -21.39
C LEU A 236 -13.37 5.22 -21.77
N GLU A 237 -13.33 4.50 -22.89
CA GLU A 237 -12.12 3.82 -23.38
C GLU A 237 -10.99 4.81 -23.71
N MET A 238 -11.32 5.94 -24.34
CA MET A 238 -10.38 7.03 -24.63
C MET A 238 -9.86 7.69 -23.34
N CYS A 239 -10.75 8.01 -22.40
CA CYS A 239 -10.39 8.62 -21.12
C CYS A 239 -9.48 7.69 -20.30
N LEU A 240 -9.85 6.41 -20.20
CA LEU A 240 -9.07 5.40 -19.50
C LEU A 240 -7.69 5.22 -20.12
N LYS A 241 -7.59 5.16 -21.46
CA LYS A 241 -6.30 5.05 -22.15
C LYS A 241 -5.41 6.28 -21.90
N SER A 242 -5.96 7.47 -22.09
CA SER A 242 -5.23 8.73 -21.89
C SER A 242 -4.75 8.86 -20.45
N TRP A 243 -5.63 8.59 -19.47
CA TRP A 243 -5.29 8.63 -18.05
C TRP A 243 -4.22 7.59 -17.70
N SER A 244 -4.37 6.35 -18.17
CA SER A 244 -3.41 5.28 -17.87
C SER A 244 -2.02 5.60 -18.41
N VAL A 245 -1.93 6.04 -19.67
CA VAL A 245 -0.66 6.47 -20.27
C VAL A 245 -0.05 7.62 -19.48
N GLY A 246 -0.86 8.63 -19.11
CA GLY A 246 -0.42 9.77 -18.32
C GLY A 246 0.10 9.37 -16.93
N SER A 247 -0.63 8.52 -16.20
CA SER A 247 -0.25 8.06 -14.87
C SER A 247 1.01 7.21 -14.88
N ILE A 248 1.11 6.22 -15.77
CA ILE A 248 2.31 5.38 -15.88
C ILE A 248 3.53 6.24 -16.24
N SER A 249 3.37 7.18 -17.18
CA SER A 249 4.44 8.10 -17.60
C SER A 249 4.83 9.09 -16.50
N SER A 250 3.92 9.43 -15.60
CA SER A 250 4.16 10.32 -14.45
C SER A 250 4.88 9.61 -13.31
N PHE A 251 4.58 8.32 -13.11
CA PHE A 251 5.19 7.53 -12.04
C PHE A 251 6.62 7.14 -12.34
N GLN A 252 6.91 6.70 -13.57
CA GLN A 252 8.26 6.24 -13.99
C GLN A 252 8.92 5.28 -12.99
N ASN A 253 8.12 4.51 -12.24
CA ASN A 253 8.58 3.63 -11.18
C ASN A 253 8.75 2.22 -11.73
N VAL A 254 9.99 1.71 -11.74
CA VAL A 254 10.33 0.40 -12.30
C VAL A 254 9.65 -0.76 -11.56
N TYR A 255 9.49 -0.66 -10.23
CA TYR A 255 8.85 -1.69 -9.43
C TYR A 255 7.36 -1.78 -9.73
N PHE A 256 6.68 -0.64 -9.84
CA PHE A 256 5.29 -0.57 -10.29
C PHE A 256 5.13 -1.18 -11.68
N LEU A 257 6.01 -0.85 -12.63
CA LEU A 257 5.97 -1.42 -13.98
C LEU A 257 6.16 -2.93 -13.97
N GLU A 258 7.10 -3.46 -13.17
CA GLU A 258 7.31 -4.90 -13.08
C GLU A 258 6.11 -5.62 -12.46
N VAL A 259 5.56 -5.10 -11.36
CA VAL A 259 4.37 -5.66 -10.72
C VAL A 259 3.19 -5.62 -11.69
N LEU A 260 2.95 -4.48 -12.35
CA LEU A 260 1.93 -4.30 -13.38
C LEU A 260 2.07 -5.35 -14.50
N MET A 261 3.29 -5.55 -15.03
CA MET A 261 3.56 -6.54 -16.05
C MET A 261 3.23 -7.95 -15.57
N ARG A 262 3.68 -8.34 -14.38
CA ARG A 262 3.40 -9.67 -13.80
C ARG A 262 1.91 -9.91 -13.62
N THR A 263 1.19 -8.97 -13.01
CA THR A 263 -0.26 -9.05 -12.84
C THR A 263 -0.99 -9.21 -14.18
N THR A 264 -0.50 -8.58 -15.27
CA THR A 264 -1.12 -8.75 -16.59
C THR A 264 -0.74 -10.02 -17.35
N LEU A 265 0.45 -10.57 -17.08
CA LEU A 265 0.92 -11.81 -17.71
C LEU A 265 0.34 -13.05 -17.01
N GLU A 266 0.04 -12.95 -15.72
CA GLU A 266 -0.59 -13.99 -14.91
C GLU A 266 -2.13 -13.92 -15.05
N THR A 267 -2.62 -14.45 -16.17
CA THR A 267 -4.05 -14.52 -16.50
C THR A 267 -4.82 -15.52 -15.63
N SER A 268 -5.08 -15.17 -14.37
CA SER A 268 -6.22 -15.70 -13.59
C SER A 268 -6.66 -14.71 -12.50
N LEU A 269 -7.00 -13.48 -12.89
CA LEU A 269 -7.75 -12.60 -11.99
C LEU A 269 -9.09 -13.29 -11.63
N PRO A 270 -9.58 -13.24 -10.39
CA PRO A 270 -10.92 -13.71 -10.06
C PRO A 270 -11.94 -12.80 -10.77
N LEU A 271 -12.43 -13.27 -11.93
CA LEU A 271 -13.14 -12.45 -12.90
C LEU A 271 -14.62 -12.27 -12.55
N ASN A 272 -14.94 -11.17 -11.87
CA ASN A 272 -16.20 -10.46 -12.11
C ASN A 272 -16.11 -9.74 -13.48
N SER A 273 -17.22 -9.59 -14.20
CA SER A 273 -17.27 -9.05 -15.58
C SER A 273 -16.63 -7.66 -15.78
N ILE A 274 -16.49 -6.89 -14.70
CA ILE A 274 -15.83 -5.58 -14.67
C ILE A 274 -14.30 -5.73 -14.81
N LEU A 275 -13.70 -6.75 -14.19
CA LEU A 275 -12.26 -6.98 -14.22
C LEU A 275 -11.77 -7.40 -15.62
N VAL A 276 -12.55 -8.15 -16.40
CA VAL A 276 -12.17 -8.53 -17.79
C VAL A 276 -11.92 -7.28 -18.65
N SER A 277 -12.79 -6.27 -18.51
CA SER A 277 -12.66 -5.02 -19.27
C SER A 277 -11.46 -4.20 -18.80
N ILE A 278 -11.14 -4.24 -17.51
CA ILE A 278 -9.95 -3.61 -16.91
C ILE A 278 -8.69 -4.31 -17.38
N SER A 279 -8.61 -5.65 -17.33
CA SER A 279 -7.44 -6.41 -17.77
C SER A 279 -7.06 -6.11 -19.22
N ILE A 280 -8.04 -6.11 -20.13
CA ILE A 280 -7.81 -5.79 -21.55
C ILE A 280 -7.28 -4.35 -21.69
N LEU A 281 -7.86 -3.41 -20.95
CA LEU A 281 -7.50 -2.00 -21.05
C LEU A 281 -6.15 -1.68 -20.40
N VAL A 282 -5.81 -2.36 -19.31
CA VAL A 282 -4.49 -2.31 -18.67
C VAL A 282 -3.44 -2.88 -19.64
N ILE A 283 -3.72 -4.01 -20.30
CA ILE A 283 -2.85 -4.57 -21.36
C ILE A 283 -2.66 -3.57 -22.51
N TYR A 284 -3.72 -2.91 -22.98
CA TYR A 284 -3.61 -1.87 -24.01
C TYR A 284 -2.82 -0.64 -23.55
N SER A 285 -2.95 -0.25 -22.28
CA SER A 285 -2.25 0.90 -21.69
C SER A 285 -0.77 0.60 -21.50
N ILE A 286 -0.42 -0.59 -21.01
CA ILE A 286 0.94 -1.12 -20.96
C ILE A 286 1.55 -1.17 -22.36
N SER A 287 0.82 -1.72 -23.35
CA SER A 287 1.27 -1.78 -24.73
C SER A 287 1.48 -0.38 -25.33
N ALA A 288 0.65 0.60 -24.98
CA ALA A 288 0.85 1.97 -25.43
C ALA A 288 2.10 2.60 -24.78
N VAL A 289 2.37 2.35 -23.51
CA VAL A 289 3.51 2.97 -22.80
C VAL A 289 4.84 2.29 -23.14
N LEU A 290 4.90 0.96 -23.18
CA LEU A 290 6.13 0.21 -23.48
C LEU A 290 6.58 0.33 -24.94
N PHE A 291 5.68 0.65 -25.88
CA PHE A 291 6.01 0.84 -27.29
C PHE A 291 6.25 2.30 -27.70
N ILE A 292 6.11 3.28 -26.80
CA ILE A 292 6.48 4.69 -27.06
C ILE A 292 7.99 4.89 -27.29
N PRO A 293 8.94 4.19 -26.62
CA PRO A 293 10.37 4.40 -26.88
C PRO A 293 10.78 3.96 -28.30
N TYR A 294 10.14 2.93 -28.86
CA TYR A 294 10.49 2.41 -30.18
C TYR A 294 9.97 3.24 -31.35
N ARG A 295 9.02 4.17 -31.13
CA ARG A 295 8.53 5.06 -32.20
C ARG A 295 9.35 6.34 -32.36
N LEU A 296 10.11 6.74 -31.34
CA LEU A 296 10.92 7.96 -31.40
C LEU A 296 12.32 7.70 -32.00
N GLU A 297 12.88 6.49 -31.85
CA GLU A 297 14.16 6.15 -32.49
C GLU A 297 14.05 5.86 -33.99
N VAL A 298 12.87 5.48 -34.48
CA VAL A 298 12.63 5.27 -35.93
C VAL A 298 12.34 6.58 -36.67
N SER A 299 12.01 7.67 -35.95
CA SER A 299 11.66 8.96 -36.58
C SER A 299 12.78 10.01 -36.53
N ILE A 300 13.95 9.70 -35.94
CA ILE A 300 15.14 10.56 -35.93
C ILE A 300 16.22 10.02 -36.91
N GLY A 301 15.90 8.95 -37.64
CA GLY A 301 16.74 8.37 -38.69
C GLY A 301 16.08 8.42 -40.07
N GLU A 302 15.71 9.62 -40.54
CA GLU A 302 15.53 9.91 -41.97
C GLU A 302 16.37 11.14 -42.37
#